data_AF-A0A0G0X0Y2-F1
#
_entry.id   AF-A0A0G0X0Y2-F1
#
_cell.length_a   1.000
_cell.length_b   1.000
_cell.length_c   1.000
_cell.angle_alpha   90.00
_cell.angle_beta   90.00
_cell.angle_gamma   90.00
#
_symmetry.space_group_name_H-M   'P 1'
#
loop_
_entity.id
_entity.type
_entity.pdbx_description
1 polymer ?
#
loop_
_entity_poly.entity_id
_entity_poly.type
_entity_poly.pdbx_seq_one_letter_code
_entity_poly.pdbx_strand_id
1 'polypeptide(L)'
;GGALYKSNAFKNVVVEGVILGTDGRKMSKNYGNYPDPKKLLLEYGGDALRLYLMGSPVMHGEDILISEEQYRNQLKGLILTLWNIYNFFISYALLDKWTPEKNNKSNNVLDRWILSSLNKVIKKITENLNNYDTVSAISGNTTEAAGTATFTVSGSIHHQTLGWF
;
A
#
# COMPACT_ATOMS: atom_id res chain seq x y z
N GLY A 1 -21.86 19.99 -20.89
CA GLY A 1 -21.79 18.77 -21.72
C GLY A 1 -22.99 18.71 -22.62
N GLY A 2 -24.05 18.01 -22.19
CA GLY A 2 -25.21 17.64 -23.02
C GLY A 2 -25.97 18.77 -23.73
N ALA A 3 -25.96 19.99 -23.19
CA ALA A 3 -26.65 21.14 -23.80
C ALA A 3 -25.88 21.75 -25.00
N LEU A 4 -24.55 21.61 -25.04
CA LEU A 4 -23.69 22.19 -26.10
C LEU A 4 -23.15 21.12 -27.04
N TYR A 5 -22.81 19.97 -26.48
CA TYR A 5 -22.31 18.82 -27.19
C TYR A 5 -23.20 17.66 -26.76
N LYS A 6 -23.89 17.00 -27.72
CA LYS A 6 -24.78 15.85 -27.46
C LYS A 6 -23.98 14.59 -27.05
N SER A 7 -23.09 14.73 -26.06
CA SER A 7 -22.20 13.71 -25.54
C SER A 7 -21.98 13.93 -24.04
N ASN A 8 -21.60 12.85 -23.35
CA ASN A 8 -21.29 12.88 -21.93
C ASN A 8 -20.05 13.76 -21.69
N ALA A 9 -20.08 14.57 -20.62
CA ALA A 9 -18.94 15.43 -20.26
C ALA A 9 -17.77 14.61 -19.66
N PHE A 10 -18.06 13.43 -19.14
CA PHE A 10 -17.11 12.51 -18.51
C PHE A 10 -17.52 11.07 -18.81
N LYS A 11 -16.53 10.17 -18.86
CA LYS A 11 -16.75 8.73 -19.08
C LYS A 11 -16.89 7.97 -17.77
N ASN A 12 -16.04 8.30 -16.79
CA ASN A 12 -16.03 7.72 -15.45
C ASN A 12 -15.92 8.86 -14.44
N VAL A 13 -16.62 8.73 -13.30
CA VAL A 13 -16.57 9.68 -12.18
C VAL A 13 -16.48 8.86 -10.91
N VAL A 14 -15.48 9.16 -10.09
CA VAL A 14 -15.35 8.61 -8.74
C VAL A 14 -15.83 9.69 -7.77
N VAL A 15 -16.74 9.32 -6.87
CA VAL A 15 -17.27 10.22 -5.85
C VAL A 15 -16.73 9.78 -4.51
N GLU A 16 -16.06 10.69 -3.83
CA GLU A 16 -15.52 10.48 -2.49
C GLU A 16 -16.51 10.95 -1.42
N GLY A 17 -16.42 10.36 -0.24
CA GLY A 17 -17.16 10.78 0.94
C GLY A 17 -16.57 12.04 1.59
N VAL A 18 -17.09 12.41 2.76
CA VAL A 18 -16.67 13.62 3.47
C VAL A 18 -15.70 13.28 4.59
N ILE A 19 -14.56 13.96 4.57
CA ILE A 19 -13.62 13.91 5.69
C ILE A 19 -14.11 14.87 6.78
N LEU A 20 -14.38 14.32 7.96
CA LEU A 20 -14.79 15.02 9.15
C LEU A 20 -13.57 15.51 9.93
N GLY A 21 -13.73 16.69 10.52
CA GLY A 21 -12.77 17.29 11.42
C GLY A 21 -12.72 16.64 12.79
N THR A 22 -11.83 17.13 13.66
CA THR A 22 -11.67 16.66 15.04
C THR A 22 -12.93 16.86 15.91
N ASP A 23 -13.84 17.74 15.46
CA ASP A 23 -15.12 18.05 16.10
C ASP A 23 -16.30 17.25 15.50
N GLY A 24 -16.04 16.31 14.58
CA GLY A 24 -17.06 15.50 13.91
C GLY A 24 -17.87 16.27 12.85
N ARG A 25 -17.58 17.54 12.61
CA ARG A 25 -18.22 18.34 11.54
C ARG A 25 -17.41 18.22 10.27
N LYS A 26 -18.01 18.56 9.13
CA LYS A 26 -17.27 18.68 7.87
C LYS A 26 -16.05 19.59 8.07
N MET A 27 -14.90 19.10 7.61
CA MET A 27 -13.66 19.84 7.68
C MET A 27 -13.77 21.19 6.95
N SER A 28 -13.38 22.28 7.60
CA SER A 28 -13.36 23.61 6.99
C SER A 28 -12.20 24.47 7.49
N LYS A 29 -11.67 25.30 6.60
CA LYS A 29 -10.63 26.30 6.95
C LYS A 29 -11.11 27.29 8.00
N ASN A 30 -12.39 27.67 7.94
CA ASN A 30 -12.97 28.65 8.85
C ASN A 30 -13.18 28.09 10.26
N TYR A 31 -13.50 26.80 10.39
CA TYR A 31 -13.64 26.14 11.68
C TYR A 31 -12.30 25.73 12.29
N GLY A 32 -11.23 25.67 11.49
CA GLY A 32 -9.91 25.24 11.98
C GLY A 32 -9.91 23.80 12.50
N ASN A 33 -10.93 23.00 12.15
CA ASN A 33 -11.18 21.67 12.70
C ASN A 33 -10.40 20.57 11.99
N TYR A 34 -9.15 20.83 11.60
CA TYR A 34 -8.29 19.88 10.88
C TYR A 34 -6.92 19.78 11.53
N PRO A 35 -6.31 18.58 11.53
CA PRO A 35 -4.91 18.45 11.94
C PRO A 35 -4.02 19.19 10.96
N ASP A 36 -2.94 19.80 11.45
CA ASP A 36 -2.01 20.55 10.60
C ASP A 36 -1.44 19.64 9.49
N PRO A 37 -1.78 19.89 8.21
CA PRO A 37 -1.34 19.04 7.12
C PRO A 37 0.18 19.09 6.93
N LYS A 38 0.84 20.20 7.30
CA LYS A 38 2.30 20.29 7.21
C LYS A 38 2.96 19.39 8.24
N LYS A 39 2.46 19.39 9.48
CA LYS A 39 2.96 18.50 10.53
C LYS A 39 2.83 17.04 10.12
N LEU A 40 1.65 16.63 9.64
CA LEU A 40 1.41 15.25 9.21
C LEU A 40 2.33 14.83 8.06
N LEU A 41 2.55 15.71 7.07
CA LEU A 41 3.46 15.45 5.96
C LEU A 41 4.92 15.33 6.39
N LEU A 42 5.36 16.15 7.35
CA LEU A 42 6.73 16.10 7.86
C LEU A 42 6.97 14.87 8.73
N GLU A 43 5.98 14.46 9.53
CA GLU A 43 6.12 13.35 10.47
C GLU A 43 5.96 11.98 9.80
N TYR A 44 5.00 11.84 8.88
CA TYR A 44 4.64 10.55 8.26
C TYR A 44 4.98 10.45 6.77
N GLY A 45 5.29 11.57 6.11
CA GLY A 45 5.55 11.60 4.68
C GLY A 45 4.27 11.61 3.83
N GLY A 46 4.41 12.05 2.58
CA GLY A 46 3.30 12.14 1.63
C GLY A 46 2.71 10.79 1.22
N ASP A 47 3.50 9.73 1.20
CA ASP A 47 3.04 8.42 0.73
C ASP A 47 2.17 7.70 1.77
N ALA A 48 2.45 7.89 3.06
CA ALA A 48 1.57 7.41 4.12
C ALA A 48 0.18 8.05 4.05
N LEU A 49 0.12 9.37 3.78
CA LEU A 49 -1.12 10.09 3.57
C LEU A 49 -1.89 9.56 2.36
N ARG A 50 -1.22 9.35 1.22
CA ARG A 50 -1.85 8.79 0.01
C ARG A 50 -2.41 7.39 0.25
N LEU A 51 -1.63 6.50 0.88
CA LEU A 51 -2.06 5.14 1.19
C LEU A 51 -3.22 5.11 2.18
N TYR A 52 -3.23 6.02 3.15
CA TYR A 52 -4.35 6.19 4.06
C TYR A 52 -5.63 6.61 3.33
N LEU A 53 -5.57 7.65 2.50
CA LEU A 53 -6.75 8.15 1.80
C LEU A 53 -7.28 7.12 0.78
N MET A 54 -6.39 6.55 -0.03
CA MET A 54 -6.78 5.58 -1.06
C MET A 54 -7.30 4.26 -0.45
N GLY A 55 -6.82 3.89 0.73
CA GLY A 55 -7.23 2.69 1.48
C GLY A 55 -8.38 2.93 2.45
N SER A 56 -8.90 4.16 2.51
CA SER A 56 -9.98 4.55 3.41
C SER A 56 -11.35 4.37 2.74
N PRO A 57 -12.41 4.06 3.53
CA PRO A 57 -13.80 4.03 3.05
C PRO A 57 -14.27 5.34 2.41
N VAL A 58 -13.53 6.45 2.58
CA VAL A 58 -13.78 7.71 1.88
C VAL A 58 -13.86 7.54 0.36
N MET A 59 -13.10 6.62 -0.21
CA MET A 59 -13.12 6.34 -1.65
C MET A 59 -14.36 5.55 -2.09
N HIS A 60 -15.14 5.01 -1.15
CA HIS A 60 -16.43 4.37 -1.39
C HIS A 60 -17.63 5.31 -1.10
N GLY A 61 -17.36 6.58 -0.85
CA GLY A 61 -18.40 7.57 -0.57
C GLY A 61 -18.80 7.66 0.91
N GLU A 62 -18.09 6.98 1.81
CA GLU A 62 -18.37 7.01 3.24
C GLU A 62 -17.68 8.19 3.94
N ASP A 63 -18.30 8.71 4.98
CA ASP A 63 -17.72 9.77 5.80
C ASP A 63 -16.73 9.18 6.81
N ILE A 64 -15.55 9.80 6.92
CA ILE A 64 -14.50 9.33 7.83
C ILE A 64 -14.07 10.44 8.79
N LEU A 65 -13.73 10.06 10.01
CA LEU A 65 -13.05 10.95 10.95
C LEU A 65 -11.54 10.79 10.78
N ILE A 66 -10.81 11.91 10.68
CA ILE A 66 -9.35 11.82 10.58
C ILE A 66 -8.75 11.24 11.87
N SER A 67 -7.99 10.16 11.74
CA SER A 67 -7.22 9.56 12.83
C SER A 67 -5.73 9.51 12.52
N GLU A 68 -4.92 10.17 13.36
CA GLU A 68 -3.46 10.11 13.29
C GLU A 68 -2.92 8.68 13.47
N GLU A 69 -3.60 7.88 14.28
CA GLU A 69 -3.26 6.48 14.50
C GLU A 69 -3.37 5.66 13.21
N GLN A 70 -4.43 5.88 12.43
CA GLN A 70 -4.63 5.15 11.17
C GLN A 70 -3.56 5.52 10.12
N TYR A 71 -3.11 6.77 10.07
CA TYR A 71 -1.95 7.15 9.25
C TYR A 71 -0.69 6.38 9.64
N ARG A 72 -0.40 6.33 10.94
CA ARG A 72 0.76 5.62 11.48
C ARG A 72 0.69 4.12 11.15
N ASN A 73 -0.49 3.52 11.21
CA ASN A 73 -0.69 2.11 10.89
C ASN A 73 -0.39 1.80 9.42
N GLN A 74 -0.80 2.66 8.49
CA GLN A 74 -0.50 2.46 7.06
C GLN A 74 0.99 2.59 6.76
N LEU A 75 1.67 3.54 7.40
CA LEU A 75 3.12 3.68 7.29
C LEU A 75 3.86 2.42 7.80
N LYS A 76 3.48 1.93 8.99
CA LYS A 76 4.11 0.76 9.60
C LYS A 76 3.80 -0.53 8.84
N GLY A 77 2.55 -0.71 8.40
CA GLY A 77 2.09 -1.94 7.76
C GLY A 77 2.75 -2.20 6.42
N LEU A 78 2.91 -1.17 5.60
CA LEU A 78 3.40 -1.32 4.22
C LEU A 78 4.80 -0.73 4.03
N ILE A 79 4.96 0.58 4.23
CA ILE A 79 6.18 1.30 3.85
C ILE A 79 7.38 0.81 4.67
N LEU A 80 7.24 0.71 5.98
CA LEU A 80 8.34 0.27 6.84
C LEU A 80 8.69 -1.21 6.59
N THR A 81 7.70 -2.05 6.34
CA THR A 81 7.91 -3.46 5.98
C THR A 81 8.70 -3.59 4.69
N LEU A 82 8.32 -2.85 3.63
CA LEU A 82 9.05 -2.84 2.36
C LEU A 82 10.48 -2.33 2.52
N TRP A 83 10.66 -1.29 3.34
CA TRP A 83 11.98 -0.75 3.64
C TRP A 83 12.87 -1.78 4.35
N ASN A 84 12.33 -2.51 5.31
CA ASN A 84 13.07 -3.55 6.02
C ASN A 84 13.46 -4.71 5.09
N ILE A 85 12.54 -5.15 4.21
CA ILE A 85 12.82 -6.19 3.20
C ILE A 85 13.92 -5.74 2.24
N TYR A 86 13.84 -4.48 1.78
CA TYR A 86 14.85 -3.89 0.90
C TYR A 86 16.23 -3.84 1.56
N ASN A 87 16.31 -3.34 2.80
CA ASN A 87 17.59 -3.27 3.54
C ASN A 87 18.19 -4.64 3.79
N PHE A 88 17.34 -5.63 4.12
CA PHE A 88 17.75 -7.03 4.24
C PHE A 88 18.36 -7.50 2.91
N PHE A 89 17.63 -7.35 1.80
CA PHE A 89 18.11 -7.76 0.47
C PHE A 89 19.44 -7.11 0.10
N ILE A 90 19.56 -5.78 0.24
CA ILE A 90 20.78 -5.05 -0.11
C ILE A 90 21.97 -5.50 0.74
N SER A 91 21.76 -5.75 2.04
CA SER A 91 22.84 -6.17 2.94
C SER A 91 23.46 -7.49 2.49
N TYR A 92 22.65 -8.49 2.12
CA TYR A 92 23.14 -9.77 1.59
C TYR A 92 23.68 -9.64 0.16
N ALA A 93 23.01 -8.87 -0.69
CA ALA A 93 23.47 -8.67 -2.07
C ALA A 93 24.86 -8.01 -2.14
N LEU A 94 25.15 -7.07 -1.24
CA LEU A 94 26.47 -6.44 -1.15
C LEU A 94 27.54 -7.39 -0.62
N LEU A 95 27.22 -8.21 0.39
CA LEU A 95 28.15 -9.21 0.94
C LEU A 95 28.52 -10.27 -0.11
N ASP A 96 27.54 -10.75 -0.87
CA ASP A 96 27.73 -11.80 -1.88
C ASP A 96 28.15 -11.25 -3.25
N LYS A 97 28.33 -9.92 -3.38
CA LYS A 97 28.60 -9.21 -4.64
C LYS A 97 27.61 -9.61 -5.75
N TRP A 98 26.37 -9.82 -5.36
CA TRP A 98 25.31 -10.28 -6.24
C TRP A 98 25.03 -9.23 -7.33
N THR A 99 24.82 -9.68 -8.56
CA THR A 99 24.45 -8.83 -9.69
C THR A 99 23.20 -9.36 -10.38
N PRO A 100 22.29 -8.48 -10.85
CA PRO A 100 21.05 -8.90 -11.49
C PRO A 100 21.32 -9.50 -12.87
N GLU A 101 21.01 -10.79 -13.04
CA GLU A 101 21.07 -11.47 -14.34
C GLU A 101 19.70 -11.43 -15.04
N LYS A 102 19.68 -11.05 -16.33
CA LYS A 102 18.43 -10.84 -17.10
C LYS A 102 17.58 -12.09 -17.35
N ASN A 103 18.07 -13.30 -17.08
CA ASN A 103 17.41 -14.53 -17.52
C ASN A 103 17.55 -15.74 -16.58
N ASN A 104 17.75 -15.50 -15.28
CA ASN A 104 17.80 -16.60 -14.31
C ASN A 104 16.40 -17.03 -13.88
N LYS A 105 15.91 -18.10 -14.50
CA LYS A 105 14.81 -18.90 -13.93
C LYS A 105 15.40 -19.79 -12.85
N SER A 106 15.16 -19.44 -11.58
CA SER A 106 15.52 -20.31 -10.48
C SER A 106 14.71 -21.61 -10.53
N ASN A 107 15.38 -22.74 -10.31
CA ASN A 107 14.73 -24.05 -10.17
C ASN A 107 14.14 -24.27 -8.77
N ASN A 108 14.47 -23.40 -7.81
CA ASN A 108 13.98 -23.50 -6.45
C ASN A 108 12.44 -23.36 -6.42
N VAL A 109 11.79 -24.25 -5.66
CA VAL A 109 10.33 -24.26 -5.50
C VAL A 109 9.85 -22.99 -4.81
N LEU A 110 10.62 -22.48 -3.83
CA LEU A 110 10.29 -21.25 -3.11
C LEU A 110 10.34 -20.03 -4.03
N ASP A 111 11.36 -19.91 -4.88
CA ASP A 111 11.46 -18.78 -5.81
C ASP A 111 10.31 -18.78 -6.82
N ARG A 112 9.92 -19.97 -7.33
CA ARG A 112 8.73 -20.10 -8.18
C ARG A 112 7.44 -19.76 -7.44
N TRP A 113 7.34 -20.12 -6.17
CA TRP A 113 6.19 -19.77 -5.33
C TRP A 113 6.14 -18.26 -5.05
N ILE A 114 7.27 -17.60 -4.79
CA ILE A 114 7.36 -16.14 -4.61
C ILE A 114 6.90 -15.44 -5.90
N LEU A 115 7.38 -15.86 -7.07
CA LEU A 115 6.96 -15.32 -8.36
C LEU A 115 5.47 -15.56 -8.63
N SER A 116 4.94 -16.74 -8.29
CA SER A 116 3.50 -17.02 -8.41
C SER A 116 2.67 -16.10 -7.50
N SER A 117 3.11 -15.91 -6.26
CA SER A 117 2.45 -15.04 -5.28
C SER A 117 2.48 -13.58 -5.72
N LEU A 118 3.62 -13.10 -6.23
CA LEU A 118 3.75 -11.77 -6.80
C LEU A 118 2.78 -11.54 -7.97
N ASN A 119 2.70 -12.49 -8.90
CA ASN A 119 1.77 -12.40 -10.03
C ASN A 119 0.30 -12.36 -9.59
N LYS A 120 -0.08 -13.09 -8.52
CA LYS A 120 -1.42 -13.01 -7.94
C LYS A 120 -1.72 -11.61 -7.40
N VAL A 121 -0.77 -11.03 -6.67
CA VAL A 121 -0.89 -9.66 -6.15
C VAL A 121 -1.02 -8.65 -7.29
N ILE A 122 -0.16 -8.72 -8.31
CA ILE A 122 -0.23 -7.85 -9.51
C ILE A 122 -1.61 -7.94 -10.16
N LYS A 123 -2.11 -9.16 -10.38
CA LYS A 123 -3.42 -9.39 -10.99
C LYS A 123 -4.55 -8.75 -10.18
N LYS A 124 -4.57 -9.00 -8.87
CA LYS A 124 -5.59 -8.47 -7.94
C LYS A 124 -5.59 -6.93 -7.92
N ILE A 125 -4.41 -6.31 -7.82
CA ILE A 125 -4.27 -4.85 -7.87
C ILE A 125 -4.78 -4.31 -9.20
N THR A 126 -4.36 -4.93 -10.30
CA THR A 126 -4.75 -4.51 -11.66
C THR A 126 -6.26 -4.55 -11.85
N GLU A 127 -6.90 -5.64 -11.41
CA GLU A 127 -8.35 -5.81 -11.47
C GLU A 127 -9.08 -4.74 -10.65
N ASN A 128 -8.65 -4.50 -9.40
CA ASN A 128 -9.27 -3.50 -8.53
C ASN A 128 -9.11 -2.07 -9.08
N LEU A 129 -7.92 -1.72 -9.57
CA LEU A 129 -7.66 -0.40 -10.16
C LEU A 129 -8.42 -0.18 -11.47
N ASN A 130 -8.58 -1.21 -12.30
CA ASN A 130 -9.41 -1.13 -13.52
C ASN A 130 -10.89 -0.88 -13.18
N ASN A 131 -11.34 -1.34 -12.01
CA ASN A 131 -12.68 -1.09 -11.49
C ASN A 131 -12.80 0.22 -10.68
N TYR A 132 -11.75 1.05 -10.64
CA TYR A 132 -11.68 2.27 -9.84
C TYR A 132 -11.82 2.05 -8.32
N ASP A 133 -11.59 0.82 -7.82
CA ASP A 133 -11.66 0.48 -6.40
C ASP A 133 -10.27 0.52 -5.75
N THR A 134 -9.87 1.70 -5.27
CA THR A 134 -8.58 1.89 -4.61
C THR A 134 -8.52 1.27 -3.21
N VAL A 135 -9.66 1.14 -2.53
CA VAL A 135 -9.72 0.62 -1.16
C VAL A 135 -9.39 -0.86 -1.15
N SER A 136 -10.05 -1.63 -2.02
CA SER A 136 -9.77 -3.05 -2.19
C SER A 136 -8.36 -3.28 -2.75
N ALA A 137 -7.87 -2.35 -3.59
CA ALA A 137 -6.50 -2.41 -4.08
C ALA A 137 -5.45 -2.24 -2.98
N ILE A 138 -5.72 -1.52 -1.88
CA ILE A 138 -4.75 -1.30 -0.80
C ILE A 138 -4.94 -2.27 0.37
N SER A 139 -6.18 -2.41 0.86
CA SER A 139 -6.52 -3.28 1.99
C SER A 139 -6.25 -4.76 1.72
N GLY A 140 -6.46 -5.19 0.46
CA GLY A 140 -6.19 -6.56 0.03
C GLY A 140 -4.70 -6.93 0.03
N ASN A 141 -3.80 -5.95 0.06
CA ASN A 141 -2.35 -6.16 -0.08
C ASN A 141 -1.60 -6.07 1.24
N THR A 142 -2.06 -5.25 2.19
CA THR A 142 -1.39 -5.16 3.50
C THR A 142 -1.40 -6.50 4.23
N THR A 143 -2.48 -7.27 4.08
CA THR A 143 -2.61 -8.62 4.67
C THR A 143 -1.73 -9.66 3.96
N GLU A 144 -1.69 -9.64 2.62
CA GLU A 144 -0.90 -10.59 1.82
C GLU A 144 0.61 -10.27 1.85
N ALA A 145 1.00 -9.00 1.80
CA ALA A 145 2.39 -8.57 1.88
C ALA A 145 2.98 -8.85 3.27
N ALA A 146 2.21 -8.62 4.35
CA ALA A 146 2.62 -9.00 5.70
C ALA A 146 2.77 -10.52 5.83
N GLY A 147 1.82 -11.31 5.31
CA GLY A 147 1.89 -12.78 5.32
C GLY A 147 3.09 -13.32 4.56
N THR A 148 3.38 -12.78 3.38
CA THR A 148 4.48 -13.23 2.51
C THR A 148 5.85 -12.84 3.10
N ALA A 149 5.97 -11.63 3.66
CA ALA A 149 7.19 -11.18 4.33
C ALA A 149 7.50 -12.02 5.57
N THR A 150 6.49 -12.33 6.38
CA THR A 150 6.66 -13.15 7.60
C THR A 150 7.09 -14.57 7.25
N PHE A 151 6.45 -15.18 6.23
CA PHE A 151 6.77 -16.54 5.79
C PHE A 151 8.17 -16.63 5.14
N THR A 152 8.56 -15.64 4.34
CA THR A 152 9.86 -15.64 3.64
C THR A 152 11.02 -15.41 4.60
N VAL A 153 10.89 -14.46 5.53
CA VAL A 153 11.92 -14.20 6.55
C VAL A 153 12.03 -15.39 7.51
N SER A 154 10.90 -15.92 8.00
CA SER A 154 10.90 -17.10 8.89
C SER A 154 11.45 -18.37 8.20
N GLY A 155 11.06 -18.62 6.95
CA GLY A 155 11.53 -19.75 6.16
C GLY A 155 13.03 -19.67 5.84
N SER A 156 13.55 -18.47 5.58
CA SER A 156 14.99 -18.25 5.37
C SER A 156 15.81 -18.48 6.66
N ILE A 157 15.28 -18.07 7.83
CA ILE A 157 15.93 -18.29 9.13
C ILE A 157 15.91 -19.77 9.53
N HIS A 158 14.83 -20.50 9.26
CA HIS A 158 14.78 -21.95 9.51
C HIS A 158 15.76 -22.73 8.61
N HIS A 159 15.97 -22.30 7.37
CA HIS A 159 16.94 -22.94 6.48
C HIS A 159 18.40 -22.66 6.88
N GLN A 160 18.68 -21.55 7.59
CA GLN A 160 20.00 -21.22 8.14
C GLN A 160 20.29 -21.88 9.49
N THR A 161 19.28 -22.27 10.26
CA THR A 161 19.45 -22.93 11.58
C THR A 161 19.56 -24.45 11.51
N LEU A 162 19.15 -25.07 10.38
CA LEU A 162 19.32 -26.50 10.12
C LEU A 162 20.67 -26.87 9.45
N GLY A 163 21.57 -25.90 9.26
CA GLY A 163 22.95 -26.12 8.81
C GLY A 163 23.97 -26.28 9.94
N TRP A 164 23.52 -26.30 11.20
CA TRP A 164 24.34 -26.37 12.42
C TRP A 164 23.93 -27.50 13.38
N PHE A 165 23.17 -28.49 12.89
CA PHE A 165 22.97 -29.78 13.54
C PHE A 165 23.20 -30.92 12.55
#